data_AF-R5KAP1-F1
#
_entry.id   AF-R5KAP1-F1
#
_cell.length_a   1.000
_cell.length_b   1.000
_cell.length_c   1.000
_cell.angle_alpha   90.00
_cell.angle_beta   90.00
_cell.angle_gamma   90.00
#
_symmetry.space_group_name_H-M   'P 1'
#
loop_
_entity.id
_entity.type
_entity.pdbx_description
1 polymer ?
#
loop_
_entity_poly.entity_id
_entity_poly.type
_entity_poly.pdbx_seq_one_letter_code
_entity_poly.pdbx_strand_id
1 'polypeptide(L)'
;MFYVGMIKVLQTAKFPLEICKGSCEERLALAKKLNNKFFNKISEKFTTKEISFDVFEKTLQENTPAKIGVSVKDYGNKRGGNTSFKLNDEENGIEGLLIFLEKGIYNKGIRLLDTDISLHETYHYFSHLANPKHTARTAKMHEKGLLEKTEKFYSENFYTRKKFNAEELKENLNNFLQQFTPQEQIEFLQNSRYRMTEEYNAFDEGYKYLEKIQDEHPDLICEKIYGREKEEYNFPEKFKIAVDKLKEIISSIRKS
;
A
#
# COMPACT_ATOMS: atom_id res chain seq x y z
N MET A 1 31.53 10.49 0.56
CA MET A 1 30.59 10.57 1.69
C MET A 1 29.51 11.55 1.29
N PHE A 2 28.43 11.06 0.67
CA PHE A 2 27.34 11.93 0.24
C PHE A 2 26.43 12.18 1.44
N TYR A 3 26.37 13.43 1.90
CA TYR A 3 25.30 13.89 2.77
C TYR A 3 24.01 13.83 1.95
N VAL A 4 23.25 12.74 2.09
CA VAL A 4 21.88 12.71 1.58
C VAL A 4 21.09 13.62 2.52
N GLY A 5 20.62 14.75 1.98
CA GLY A 5 19.74 15.63 2.75
C GLY A 5 18.48 14.90 3.18
N MET A 6 17.81 15.40 4.21
CA MET A 6 16.54 14.83 4.70
C MET A 6 15.52 14.75 3.55
N ILE A 7 15.00 13.55 3.26
CA ILE A 7 14.00 13.37 2.19
C ILE A 7 12.70 14.03 2.64
N LYS A 8 12.24 15.03 1.89
CA LYS A 8 11.03 15.79 2.22
C LYS A 8 9.80 15.17 1.58
N VAL A 9 8.67 15.11 2.29
CA VAL A 9 7.36 14.82 1.68
C VAL A 9 6.77 16.13 1.17
N LEU A 10 6.79 16.31 -0.16
CA LEU A 10 6.34 17.53 -0.83
C LEU A 10 4.82 17.69 -0.71
N GLN A 11 4.31 18.90 -0.97
CA GLN A 11 2.87 19.18 -0.89
C GLN A 11 2.06 18.37 -1.92
N THR A 12 2.69 17.99 -3.03
CA THR A 12 2.11 17.13 -4.06
C THR A 12 2.07 15.66 -3.65
N ALA A 13 2.59 15.26 -2.49
CA ALA A 13 2.66 13.87 -2.04
C ALA A 13 1.91 13.60 -0.72
N LYS A 14 1.09 14.55 -0.25
CA LYS A 14 0.33 14.41 0.99
C LYS A 14 -0.96 15.22 0.95
N PHE A 15 -1.98 14.76 1.66
CA PHE A 15 -3.14 15.60 1.88
C PHE A 15 -2.82 16.76 2.82
N PRO A 16 -3.44 17.94 2.60
CA PRO A 16 -3.49 19.00 3.59
C PRO A 16 -3.96 18.47 4.95
N LEU A 17 -3.40 19.01 6.04
CA LEU A 17 -3.73 18.56 7.39
C LEU A 17 -5.22 18.72 7.69
N GLU A 18 -5.91 19.63 7.04
CA GLU A 18 -7.36 19.86 7.11
C GLU A 18 -8.17 18.63 6.66
N ILE A 19 -7.63 17.85 5.72
CA ILE A 19 -8.25 16.63 5.20
C ILE A 19 -7.83 15.42 6.04
N CYS A 20 -6.55 15.31 6.42
CA CYS A 20 -6.00 14.14 7.11
C CYS A 20 -5.94 14.29 8.66
N LYS A 21 -7.07 14.65 9.29
CA LYS A 21 -7.21 14.74 10.76
C LYS A 21 -7.75 13.45 11.39
N GLY A 22 -7.65 13.38 12.71
CA GLY A 22 -8.35 12.36 13.49
C GLY A 22 -7.50 11.16 13.94
N SER A 23 -8.19 10.14 14.42
CA SER A 23 -7.68 8.86 14.87
C SER A 23 -7.18 8.00 13.69
N CYS A 24 -6.59 6.85 13.99
CA CYS A 24 -6.24 5.88 12.95
C CYS A 24 -7.48 5.33 12.21
N GLU A 25 -8.59 5.16 12.93
CA GLU A 25 -9.84 4.68 12.36
C GLU A 25 -10.48 5.72 11.43
N GLU A 26 -10.44 7.00 11.79
CA GLU A 26 -10.94 8.08 10.95
C GLU A 26 -10.14 8.20 9.64
N ARG A 27 -8.81 8.06 9.71
CA ARG A 27 -7.94 8.05 8.52
C ARG A 27 -8.17 6.82 7.65
N LEU A 28 -8.39 5.65 8.25
CA LEU A 28 -8.75 4.43 7.52
C LEU A 28 -10.09 4.61 6.81
N ALA A 29 -11.11 5.14 7.50
CA ALA A 29 -12.41 5.41 6.92
C ALA A 29 -12.33 6.43 5.77
N LEU A 30 -11.47 7.45 5.90
CA LEU A 30 -11.20 8.40 4.81
C LEU A 30 -10.62 7.69 3.57
N ALA A 31 -9.61 6.83 3.74
CA ALA A 31 -9.02 6.10 2.62
C ALA A 31 -10.07 5.22 1.90
N LYS A 32 -10.88 4.46 2.66
CA LYS A 32 -11.98 3.64 2.12
C LYS A 32 -13.04 4.50 1.41
N LYS A 33 -13.42 5.65 1.98
CA LYS A 33 -14.37 6.58 1.39
C LYS A 33 -13.87 7.14 0.05
N LEU A 34 -12.60 7.52 -0.02
CA LEU A 34 -11.99 8.02 -1.26
C LEU A 34 -11.89 6.93 -2.31
N ASN A 35 -11.53 5.70 -1.91
CA ASN A 35 -11.50 4.56 -2.82
C ASN A 35 -12.89 4.25 -3.39
N ASN A 36 -13.93 4.28 -2.56
CA ASN A 36 -15.31 4.11 -3.02
C ASN A 36 -15.75 5.23 -3.96
N LYS A 37 -15.38 6.48 -3.67
CA LYS A 37 -15.69 7.63 -4.54
C LYS A 37 -15.02 7.46 -5.90
N PHE A 38 -13.76 7.03 -5.93
CA PHE A 38 -13.03 6.74 -7.16
C PHE A 38 -13.68 5.58 -7.93
N PHE A 39 -14.00 4.47 -7.24
CA PHE A 39 -14.69 3.32 -7.83
C PHE A 39 -15.95 3.74 -8.60
N ASN A 40 -16.84 4.48 -7.93
CA ASN A 40 -18.10 4.95 -8.52
C ASN A 40 -17.89 5.79 -9.80
N LYS A 41 -16.70 6.37 -10.01
CA LYS A 41 -16.36 7.17 -11.19
C LYS A 41 -15.61 6.41 -12.25
N ILE A 42 -14.79 5.44 -11.87
CA ILE A 42 -14.06 4.62 -12.82
C ILE A 42 -14.92 3.50 -13.40
N SER A 43 -15.87 2.95 -12.64
CA SER A 43 -16.81 1.94 -13.16
C SER A 43 -17.62 2.46 -14.34
N GLU A 44 -18.16 3.69 -14.22
CA GLU A 44 -18.83 4.42 -15.31
C GLU A 44 -17.98 4.57 -16.59
N LYS A 45 -16.64 4.42 -16.53
CA LYS A 45 -15.76 4.54 -17.70
C LYS A 45 -15.58 3.24 -18.48
N PHE A 46 -15.98 2.10 -17.94
CA PHE A 46 -15.93 0.83 -18.65
C PHE A 46 -17.11 0.74 -19.64
N THR A 47 -16.86 1.16 -20.88
CA THR A 47 -17.76 0.90 -22.02
C THR A 47 -17.40 -0.39 -22.75
N THR A 48 -16.26 -1.00 -22.39
CA THR A 48 -15.79 -2.30 -22.86
C THR A 48 -15.12 -3.03 -21.68
N LYS A 49 -14.55 -4.20 -21.92
CA LYS A 49 -13.88 -5.00 -20.87
C LYS A 49 -12.55 -4.40 -20.38
N GLU A 50 -12.08 -3.29 -20.95
CA GLU A 50 -10.83 -2.61 -20.57
C GLU A 50 -10.97 -1.09 -20.65
N ILE A 51 -10.12 -0.38 -19.88
CA ILE A 51 -9.92 1.07 -19.96
C ILE A 51 -8.43 1.39 -20.11
N SER A 52 -8.08 2.53 -20.69
CA SER A 52 -6.67 2.94 -20.77
C SER A 52 -6.12 3.43 -19.43
N PHE A 53 -4.80 3.37 -19.29
CA PHE A 53 -4.08 3.92 -18.14
C PHE A 53 -4.35 5.43 -17.97
N ASP A 54 -4.40 6.18 -19.08
CA ASP A 54 -4.68 7.62 -19.06
C ASP A 54 -6.08 7.94 -18.51
N VAL A 55 -7.10 7.14 -18.88
CA VAL A 55 -8.46 7.30 -18.36
C VAL A 55 -8.49 7.02 -16.87
N PHE A 56 -7.79 5.98 -16.41
CA PHE A 56 -7.68 5.64 -14.99
C PHE A 56 -6.96 6.74 -14.20
N GLU A 57 -5.77 7.16 -14.66
CA GLU A 57 -4.97 8.20 -14.01
C GLU A 57 -5.73 9.51 -13.89
N LYS A 58 -6.33 9.98 -14.99
CA LYS A 58 -7.12 11.21 -15.02
C LYS A 58 -8.31 11.13 -14.07
N THR A 59 -9.05 10.02 -14.09
CA THR A 59 -10.19 9.82 -13.19
C THR A 59 -9.75 9.80 -11.72
N LEU A 60 -8.59 9.21 -11.42
CA LEU A 60 -8.02 9.18 -10.08
C LEU A 60 -7.60 10.58 -9.61
N GLN A 61 -6.94 11.35 -10.47
CA GLN A 61 -6.55 12.74 -10.20
C GLN A 61 -7.77 13.63 -9.94
N GLU A 62 -8.80 13.56 -10.79
CA GLU A 62 -10.05 14.34 -10.65
C GLU A 62 -10.84 14.01 -9.38
N ASN A 63 -10.69 12.78 -8.85
CA ASN A 63 -11.39 12.32 -7.65
C ASN A 63 -10.55 12.41 -6.37
N THR A 64 -9.29 12.81 -6.48
CA THR A 64 -8.41 13.08 -5.35
C THR A 64 -8.69 14.51 -4.81
N PRO A 65 -8.93 14.71 -3.50
CA PRO A 65 -9.38 15.99 -2.93
C PRO A 65 -8.33 17.11 -2.91
N ALA A 66 -7.12 16.85 -3.41
CA ALA A 66 -6.03 17.81 -3.50
C ALA A 66 -5.22 17.54 -4.78
N LYS A 67 -4.42 18.53 -5.20
CA LYS A 67 -3.46 18.36 -6.30
C LYS A 67 -2.29 17.50 -5.83
N ILE A 68 -2.48 16.18 -5.91
CA ILE A 68 -1.48 15.18 -5.59
C ILE A 68 -0.89 14.63 -6.88
N GLY A 69 0.43 14.47 -6.93
CA GLY A 69 1.12 13.79 -8.01
C GLY A 69 0.82 12.29 -7.96
N VAL A 70 0.23 11.79 -9.04
CA VAL A 70 0.08 10.35 -9.26
C VAL A 70 0.41 10.04 -10.71
N SER A 71 1.09 8.93 -10.95
CA SER A 71 1.28 8.38 -12.29
C SER A 71 0.95 6.89 -12.30
N VAL A 72 0.18 6.46 -13.29
CA VAL A 72 -0.22 5.07 -13.46
C VAL A 72 0.61 4.47 -14.60
N LYS A 73 1.33 3.40 -14.30
CA LYS A 73 2.33 2.81 -15.20
C LYS A 73 2.07 1.33 -15.41
N ASP A 74 2.52 0.84 -16.55
CA ASP A 74 2.57 -0.58 -16.85
C ASP A 74 3.51 -1.31 -15.87
N TYR A 75 3.06 -2.41 -15.28
CA TYR A 75 3.90 -3.26 -14.43
C TYR A 75 4.82 -4.20 -15.23
N GLY A 76 4.76 -4.13 -16.56
CA GLY A 76 5.57 -4.91 -17.47
C GLY A 76 5.13 -6.37 -17.49
N ASN A 77 6.08 -7.30 -17.43
CA ASN A 77 5.79 -8.74 -17.48
C ASN A 77 5.33 -9.33 -16.13
N LYS A 78 5.10 -8.50 -15.11
CA LYS A 78 4.66 -8.93 -13.78
C LYS A 78 3.14 -8.98 -13.71
N ARG A 79 2.62 -9.92 -12.93
CA ARG A 79 1.20 -9.97 -12.58
C ARG A 79 0.92 -9.21 -11.29
N GLY A 80 -0.28 -8.65 -11.18
CA GLY A 80 -0.71 -7.88 -10.02
C GLY A 80 -0.48 -6.38 -10.16
N GLY A 81 -0.33 -5.72 -9.01
CA GLY A 81 -0.08 -4.29 -8.92
C GLY A 81 1.03 -3.98 -7.93
N ASN A 82 1.44 -2.71 -7.91
CA ASN A 82 2.30 -2.17 -6.86
C ASN A 82 2.15 -0.65 -6.76
N THR A 83 2.09 -0.14 -5.54
CA THR A 83 2.13 1.29 -5.26
C THR A 83 3.45 1.67 -4.61
N SER A 84 4.11 2.71 -5.13
CA SER A 84 5.39 3.19 -4.58
C SER A 84 5.48 4.71 -4.57
N PHE A 85 6.47 5.24 -3.86
CA PHE A 85 6.74 6.68 -3.88
C PHE A 85 7.40 7.11 -5.18
N LYS A 86 6.95 8.25 -5.71
CA LYS A 86 7.62 8.97 -6.78
C LYS A 86 8.63 9.92 -6.16
N LEU A 87 9.91 9.65 -6.37
CA LEU A 87 11.00 10.49 -5.90
C LEU A 87 11.29 11.62 -6.89
N ASN A 88 11.65 12.77 -6.36
CA ASN A 88 12.17 13.92 -7.08
C ASN A 88 13.62 14.12 -6.61
N ASP A 89 14.57 13.82 -7.50
CA ASP A 89 15.99 13.90 -7.20
C ASP A 89 16.46 15.36 -7.04
N GLU A 90 15.86 16.30 -7.77
CA GLU A 90 16.22 17.73 -7.73
C GLU A 90 15.83 18.38 -6.40
N GLU A 91 14.63 18.07 -5.90
CA GLU A 91 14.12 18.57 -4.62
C GLU A 91 14.49 17.67 -3.43
N ASN A 92 15.11 16.52 -3.69
CA ASN A 92 15.41 15.47 -2.72
C ASN A 92 14.17 15.13 -1.86
N GLY A 93 13.09 14.76 -2.53
CA GLY A 93 11.78 14.60 -1.90
C GLY A 93 10.86 13.59 -2.57
N ILE A 94 9.78 13.22 -1.88
CA ILE A 94 8.67 12.46 -2.45
C ILE A 94 7.70 13.47 -3.05
N GLU A 95 7.50 13.42 -4.37
CA GLU A 95 6.65 14.34 -5.12
C GLU A 95 5.27 13.77 -5.47
N GLY A 96 5.06 12.49 -5.22
CA GLY A 96 3.79 11.82 -5.49
C GLY A 96 3.90 10.33 -5.28
N LEU A 97 2.98 9.59 -5.90
CA LEU A 97 2.98 8.14 -5.93
C LEU A 97 2.97 7.60 -7.37
N LEU A 98 3.52 6.40 -7.53
CA LEU A 98 3.41 5.60 -8.74
C LEU A 98 2.50 4.43 -8.43
N ILE A 99 1.53 4.17 -9.31
CA ILE A 99 0.70 2.97 -9.29
C ILE A 99 1.07 2.15 -10.52
N PHE A 100 1.56 0.93 -10.31
CA PHE A 100 1.85 -0.01 -11.37
C PHE A 100 0.73 -1.03 -11.46
N LEU A 101 0.18 -1.22 -12.67
CA LEU A 101 -0.89 -2.19 -12.93
C LEU A 101 -0.50 -3.08 -14.10
N GLU A 102 -0.90 -4.35 -14.03
CA GLU A 102 -0.76 -5.27 -15.14
C GLU A 102 -1.61 -4.82 -16.34
N LYS A 103 -1.08 -5.07 -17.54
CA LYS A 103 -1.80 -4.82 -18.79
C LYS A 103 -2.62 -6.03 -19.20
N GLY A 104 -3.80 -5.76 -19.73
CA GLY A 104 -4.57 -6.74 -20.47
C GLY A 104 -3.78 -7.26 -21.67
N ILE A 105 -3.86 -8.58 -21.87
CA ILE A 105 -3.13 -9.32 -22.92
C ILE A 105 -3.46 -8.79 -24.32
N TYR A 106 -4.69 -8.30 -24.52
CA TYR A 106 -5.21 -7.94 -25.83
C TYR A 106 -5.12 -6.44 -26.10
N ASN A 107 -5.81 -5.60 -25.33
CA ASN A 107 -5.90 -4.16 -25.63
C ASN A 107 -4.94 -3.30 -24.80
N LYS A 108 -4.05 -3.94 -24.01
CA LYS A 108 -3.02 -3.28 -23.20
C LYS A 108 -3.58 -2.26 -22.19
N GLY A 109 -4.89 -2.34 -21.90
CA GLY A 109 -5.56 -1.52 -20.89
C GLY A 109 -5.63 -2.22 -19.54
N ILE A 110 -6.26 -1.57 -18.57
CA ILE A 110 -6.62 -2.15 -17.28
C ILE A 110 -7.94 -2.89 -17.48
N ARG A 111 -7.97 -4.18 -17.15
CA ARG A 111 -9.14 -5.02 -17.39
C ARG A 111 -10.19 -4.80 -16.30
N LEU A 112 -11.45 -4.86 -16.71
CA LEU A 112 -12.61 -4.83 -15.82
C LEU A 112 -12.55 -5.91 -14.74
N LEU A 113 -12.04 -7.09 -15.10
CA LEU A 113 -11.88 -8.23 -14.20
C LEU A 113 -10.67 -8.10 -13.25
N ASP A 114 -9.76 -7.16 -13.49
CA ASP A 114 -8.62 -6.89 -12.62
C ASP A 114 -8.94 -5.71 -11.66
N THR A 115 -10.23 -5.47 -11.40
CA THR A 115 -10.72 -4.42 -10.50
C THR A 115 -10.28 -4.66 -9.06
N ASP A 116 -10.18 -5.91 -8.60
CA ASP A 116 -9.63 -6.19 -7.27
C ASP A 116 -8.20 -5.68 -7.14
N ILE A 117 -7.38 -5.88 -8.17
CA ILE A 117 -5.98 -5.43 -8.23
C ILE A 117 -5.92 -3.91 -8.26
N SER A 118 -6.60 -3.28 -9.21
CA SER A 118 -6.50 -1.83 -9.38
C SER A 118 -7.06 -1.07 -8.18
N LEU A 119 -8.14 -1.55 -7.56
CA LEU A 119 -8.71 -0.90 -6.38
C LEU A 119 -7.96 -1.22 -5.07
N HIS A 120 -7.23 -2.33 -5.02
CA HIS A 120 -6.25 -2.62 -3.98
C HIS A 120 -5.11 -1.59 -4.03
N GLU A 121 -4.54 -1.33 -5.21
CA GLU A 121 -3.47 -0.34 -5.35
C GLU A 121 -3.95 1.10 -5.11
N THR A 122 -5.13 1.47 -5.57
CA THR A 122 -5.66 2.82 -5.27
C THR A 122 -6.00 2.99 -3.79
N TYR A 123 -6.31 1.89 -3.08
CA TYR A 123 -6.41 1.94 -1.63
C TYR A 123 -5.06 2.27 -0.97
N HIS A 124 -3.95 1.64 -1.39
CA HIS A 124 -2.60 2.01 -0.90
C HIS A 124 -2.31 3.50 -1.16
N TYR A 125 -2.63 3.98 -2.36
CA TYR A 125 -2.50 5.40 -2.71
C TYR A 125 -3.26 6.30 -1.73
N PHE A 126 -4.56 6.07 -1.50
CA PHE A 126 -5.34 6.89 -0.58
C PHE A 126 -4.91 6.72 0.88
N SER A 127 -4.48 5.52 1.28
CA SER A 127 -3.98 5.23 2.62
C SER A 127 -2.69 6.02 2.93
N HIS A 128 -1.74 6.07 2.00
CA HIS A 128 -0.53 6.88 2.15
C HIS A 128 -0.83 8.38 2.30
N LEU A 129 -1.79 8.89 1.53
CA LEU A 129 -2.16 10.31 1.59
C LEU A 129 -2.95 10.65 2.86
N ALA A 130 -3.81 9.75 3.32
CA ALA A 130 -4.57 9.89 4.55
C ALA A 130 -3.69 9.75 5.80
N ASN A 131 -2.56 9.03 5.72
CA ASN A 131 -1.68 8.73 6.86
C ASN A 131 -0.28 9.38 6.74
N PRO A 132 -0.15 10.71 6.89
CA PRO A 132 1.12 11.41 6.70
C PRO A 132 2.23 10.97 7.66
N LYS A 133 1.89 10.48 8.86
CA LYS A 133 2.87 9.91 9.81
C LYS A 133 3.49 8.61 9.31
N HIS A 134 2.73 7.80 8.57
CA HIS A 134 3.27 6.57 7.99
C HIS A 134 4.20 6.91 6.83
N THR A 135 3.76 7.77 5.92
CA THR A 135 4.56 8.27 4.78
C THR A 135 5.87 8.90 5.23
N ALA A 136 5.83 9.78 6.23
CA ALA A 136 7.04 10.40 6.78
C ALA A 136 8.01 9.37 7.41
N ARG A 137 7.49 8.31 8.05
CA ARG A 137 8.33 7.23 8.59
C ARG A 137 9.00 6.45 7.48
N THR A 138 8.25 6.07 6.43
CA THR A 138 8.81 5.33 5.30
C THR A 138 9.87 6.17 4.58
N ALA A 139 9.67 7.48 4.40
CA ALA A 139 10.68 8.40 3.88
C ALA A 139 11.97 8.40 4.74
N LYS A 140 11.83 8.49 6.07
CA LYS A 140 12.97 8.42 7.01
C LYS A 140 13.69 7.08 6.97
N MET A 141 12.96 5.97 6.80
CA MET A 141 13.57 4.65 6.66
C MET A 141 14.30 4.50 5.34
N HIS A 142 13.77 5.07 4.25
CA HIS A 142 14.43 5.11 2.95
C HIS A 142 15.77 5.88 3.04
N GLU A 143 15.74 7.08 3.62
CA GLU A 143 16.94 7.92 3.82
C GLU A 143 18.05 7.20 4.58
N LYS A 144 17.69 6.37 5.56
CA LYS A 144 18.64 5.59 6.36
C LYS A 144 19.08 4.27 5.69
N GLY A 145 18.60 3.97 4.49
CA GLY A 145 18.79 2.67 3.84
C GLY A 145 18.15 1.49 4.61
N LEU A 146 17.25 1.77 5.56
CA LEU A 146 16.65 0.75 6.40
C LEU A 146 15.57 -0.03 5.64
N LEU A 147 14.88 0.59 4.68
CA LEU A 147 13.91 -0.13 3.83
C LEU A 147 14.57 -1.27 3.06
N GLU A 148 15.67 -1.00 2.36
CA GLU A 148 16.39 -2.01 1.58
C GLU A 148 16.88 -3.17 2.46
N LYS A 149 17.45 -2.85 3.63
CA LYS A 149 17.91 -3.85 4.61
C LYS A 149 16.79 -4.73 5.16
N THR A 150 15.56 -4.26 5.15
CA THR A 150 14.42 -4.93 5.80
C THR A 150 13.43 -5.55 4.82
N GLU A 151 13.48 -5.20 3.55
CA GLU A 151 12.51 -5.64 2.54
C GLU A 151 12.50 -7.14 2.34
N LYS A 152 13.69 -7.76 2.25
CA LYS A 152 13.79 -9.21 2.09
C LYS A 152 13.12 -9.94 3.25
N PHE A 153 13.44 -9.56 4.49
CA PHE A 153 12.81 -10.15 5.67
C PHE A 153 11.29 -9.98 5.64
N TYR A 154 10.81 -8.76 5.34
CA TYR A 154 9.37 -8.48 5.27
C TYR A 154 8.67 -9.37 4.24
N SER A 155 9.19 -9.46 3.02
CA SER A 155 8.63 -10.28 1.94
C SER A 155 8.63 -11.78 2.26
N GLU A 156 9.70 -12.29 2.89
CA GLU A 156 9.86 -13.72 3.13
C GLU A 156 9.11 -14.23 4.36
N ASN A 157 8.83 -13.35 5.33
CA ASN A 157 8.28 -13.73 6.64
C ASN A 157 6.91 -13.09 6.93
N PHE A 158 6.74 -11.80 6.64
CA PHE A 158 5.47 -11.09 6.90
C PHE A 158 4.52 -11.16 5.71
N TYR A 159 4.97 -10.76 4.51
CA TYR A 159 4.17 -10.71 3.29
C TYR A 159 4.34 -11.96 2.42
N THR A 160 3.99 -13.11 3.00
CA THR A 160 4.15 -14.42 2.36
C THR A 160 2.93 -15.30 2.60
N ARG A 161 2.65 -16.17 1.63
CA ARG A 161 1.59 -17.20 1.68
C ARG A 161 2.12 -18.57 2.12
N LYS A 162 3.41 -18.66 2.47
CA LYS A 162 3.98 -19.89 3.04
C LYS A 162 3.18 -20.29 4.28
N LYS A 163 3.06 -21.61 4.50
CA LYS A 163 2.40 -22.17 5.68
C LYS A 163 2.92 -21.48 6.94
N PHE A 164 2.00 -20.87 7.69
CA PHE A 164 2.37 -20.07 8.85
C PHE A 164 2.85 -20.96 10.01
N ASN A 165 4.01 -20.59 10.58
CA ASN A 165 4.57 -21.18 11.78
C ASN A 165 4.98 -20.05 12.74
N ALA A 166 4.25 -19.92 13.85
CA ALA A 166 4.43 -18.83 14.80
C ALA A 166 5.78 -18.86 15.51
N GLU A 167 6.28 -20.04 15.86
CA GLU A 167 7.56 -20.17 16.59
C GLU A 167 8.75 -19.88 15.67
N GLU A 168 8.71 -20.39 14.44
CA GLU A 168 9.72 -20.08 13.42
C GLU A 168 9.77 -18.58 13.11
N LEU A 169 8.61 -17.92 12.96
CA LEU A 169 8.57 -16.48 12.74
C LEU A 169 9.17 -15.70 13.92
N LYS A 170 8.86 -16.08 15.16
CA LYS A 170 9.43 -15.43 16.35
C LYS A 170 10.95 -15.59 16.39
N GLU A 171 11.45 -16.79 16.12
CA GLU A 171 12.89 -17.08 16.07
C GLU A 171 13.59 -16.26 14.98
N ASN A 172 13.08 -16.31 13.75
CA ASN A 172 13.60 -15.55 12.61
C ASN A 172 13.61 -14.04 12.91
N LEU A 173 12.52 -13.53 13.49
CA LEU A 173 12.41 -12.13 13.87
C LEU A 173 13.44 -11.75 14.94
N ASN A 174 13.61 -12.55 15.98
CA ASN A 174 14.61 -12.29 17.02
C ASN A 174 16.02 -12.26 16.44
N ASN A 175 16.39 -13.24 15.61
CA ASN A 175 17.71 -13.32 14.98
C ASN A 175 17.94 -12.15 14.02
N PHE A 176 16.92 -11.76 13.26
CA PHE A 176 17.01 -10.62 12.35
C PHE A 176 17.21 -9.29 13.10
N LEU A 177 16.46 -9.06 14.17
CA LEU A 177 16.50 -7.80 14.91
C LEU A 177 17.82 -7.53 15.63
N GLN A 178 18.61 -8.56 15.96
CA GLN A 178 19.94 -8.42 16.59
C GLN A 178 20.92 -7.59 15.76
N GLN A 179 20.69 -7.46 14.46
CA GLN A 179 21.55 -6.70 13.54
C GLN A 179 21.33 -5.18 13.60
N PHE A 180 20.32 -4.73 14.37
CA PHE A 180 19.85 -3.35 14.36
C PHE A 180 19.89 -2.72 15.75
N THR A 181 20.09 -1.41 15.80
CA THR A 181 19.94 -0.63 17.03
C THR A 181 18.50 -0.68 17.55
N PRO A 182 18.25 -0.46 18.86
CA PRO A 182 16.89 -0.48 19.40
C PRO A 182 15.92 0.48 18.68
N GLN A 183 16.41 1.64 18.24
CA GLN A 183 15.60 2.59 17.47
C GLN A 183 15.25 2.05 16.07
N GLU A 184 16.20 1.42 15.37
CA GLU A 184 15.94 0.81 14.05
C GLU A 184 14.98 -0.37 14.15
N GLN A 185 15.09 -1.19 15.21
CA GLN A 185 14.13 -2.25 15.50
C GLN A 185 12.71 -1.69 15.67
N ILE A 186 12.56 -0.60 16.43
CA ILE A 186 11.28 0.09 16.60
C ILE A 186 10.74 0.60 15.26
N GLU A 187 11.56 1.26 14.44
CA GLU A 187 11.12 1.81 13.15
C GLU A 187 10.68 0.70 12.19
N PHE A 188 11.46 -0.39 12.11
CA PHE A 188 11.11 -1.56 11.29
C PHE A 188 9.83 -2.25 11.75
N LEU A 189 9.66 -2.50 13.05
CA LEU A 189 8.45 -3.16 13.57
C LEU A 189 7.22 -2.26 13.45
N GLN A 190 7.36 -0.96 13.66
CA GLN A 190 6.28 0.00 13.41
C GLN A 190 5.89 0.01 11.93
N ASN A 191 6.86 0.09 11.02
CA ASN A 191 6.60 0.05 9.58
C ASN A 191 5.94 -1.27 9.15
N SER A 192 6.47 -2.42 9.59
CA SER A 192 5.90 -3.74 9.30
C SER A 192 4.45 -3.86 9.77
N ARG A 193 4.15 -3.35 10.98
CA ARG A 193 2.78 -3.28 11.51
C ARG A 193 1.86 -2.49 10.56
N TYR A 194 2.30 -1.32 10.09
CA TYR A 194 1.51 -0.49 9.19
C TYR A 194 1.31 -1.16 7.83
N ARG A 195 2.38 -1.69 7.21
CA ARG A 195 2.29 -2.38 5.90
C ARG A 195 1.33 -3.56 5.96
N MET A 196 1.42 -4.43 6.97
CA MET A 196 0.48 -5.55 7.12
C MET A 196 -0.97 -5.10 7.35
N THR A 197 -1.17 -4.02 8.11
CA THR A 197 -2.52 -3.46 8.33
C THR A 197 -3.09 -2.87 7.04
N GLU A 198 -2.25 -2.20 6.26
CA GLU A 198 -2.62 -1.62 4.99
C GLU A 198 -3.00 -2.71 3.98
N GLU A 199 -2.12 -3.70 3.76
CA GLU A 199 -2.38 -4.86 2.89
C GLU A 199 -3.69 -5.58 3.26
N TYR A 200 -3.90 -5.86 4.55
CA TYR A 200 -5.11 -6.51 5.03
C TYR A 200 -6.39 -5.76 4.61
N ASN A 201 -6.38 -4.43 4.71
CA ASN A 201 -7.50 -3.61 4.27
C ASN A 201 -7.57 -3.44 2.74
N ALA A 202 -6.42 -3.45 2.06
CA ALA A 202 -6.34 -3.33 0.62
C ALA A 202 -6.98 -4.54 -0.07
N PHE A 203 -6.76 -5.75 0.45
CA PHE A 203 -7.45 -6.95 -0.03
C PHE A 203 -8.97 -6.86 0.16
N ASP A 204 -9.44 -6.38 1.31
CA ASP A 204 -10.88 -6.19 1.55
C ASP A 204 -11.52 -5.22 0.57
N GLU A 205 -10.86 -4.07 0.35
CA GLU A 205 -11.37 -3.07 -0.58
C GLU A 205 -11.30 -3.59 -2.03
N GLY A 206 -10.22 -4.24 -2.45
CA GLY A 206 -10.13 -4.86 -3.77
C GLY A 206 -11.25 -5.86 -4.03
N TYR A 207 -11.44 -6.84 -3.13
CA TYR A 207 -12.48 -7.86 -3.26
C TYR A 207 -13.89 -7.25 -3.32
N LYS A 208 -14.18 -6.30 -2.43
CA LYS A 208 -15.46 -5.57 -2.38
C LYS A 208 -15.80 -4.90 -3.72
N TYR A 209 -14.84 -4.31 -4.41
CA TYR A 209 -15.12 -3.64 -5.70
C TYR A 209 -15.15 -4.60 -6.88
N LEU A 210 -14.46 -5.73 -6.80
CA LEU A 210 -14.61 -6.79 -7.78
C LEU A 210 -16.04 -7.38 -7.74
N GLU A 211 -16.64 -7.55 -6.58
CA GLU A 211 -18.05 -7.96 -6.51
C GLU A 211 -18.96 -6.91 -7.17
N LYS A 212 -18.79 -5.63 -6.81
CA LYS A 212 -19.60 -4.53 -7.34
C LYS A 212 -19.47 -4.34 -8.85
N ILE A 213 -18.26 -4.39 -9.41
CA ILE A 213 -18.06 -4.16 -10.85
C ILE A 213 -18.72 -5.25 -11.69
N GLN A 214 -18.79 -6.48 -11.15
CA GLN A 214 -19.47 -7.60 -11.80
C GLN A 214 -20.98 -7.42 -11.81
N ASP A 215 -21.54 -6.80 -10.77
CA ASP A 215 -22.96 -6.47 -10.71
C ASP A 215 -23.33 -5.23 -11.54
N GLU A 216 -22.42 -4.26 -11.68
CA GLU A 216 -22.63 -3.04 -12.49
C GLU A 216 -22.51 -3.28 -14.00
N HIS A 217 -21.77 -4.32 -14.42
CA HIS A 217 -21.51 -4.62 -15.84
C HIS A 217 -21.83 -6.08 -16.23
N PRO A 218 -23.07 -6.57 -16.01
CA PRO A 218 -23.45 -7.95 -16.32
C PRO A 218 -23.41 -8.27 -17.82
N ASP A 219 -23.46 -7.25 -18.68
CA ASP A 219 -23.35 -7.36 -20.13
C ASP A 219 -21.90 -7.55 -20.61
N LEU A 220 -20.92 -7.10 -19.84
CA LEU A 220 -19.50 -7.21 -20.17
C LEU A 220 -18.85 -8.47 -19.56
N ILE A 221 -19.51 -9.09 -18.57
CA ILE A 221 -18.96 -10.18 -17.76
C ILE A 221 -19.81 -11.43 -17.91
N CYS A 222 -19.23 -12.45 -18.55
CA CYS A 222 -19.93 -13.70 -18.86
C CYS A 222 -19.99 -14.66 -17.67
N GLU A 223 -19.01 -14.60 -16.76
CA GLU A 223 -18.90 -15.47 -15.59
C GLU A 223 -18.30 -14.68 -14.44
N LYS A 224 -18.84 -14.88 -13.23
CA LYS A 224 -18.31 -14.24 -12.03
C LYS A 224 -16.98 -14.88 -11.63
N ILE A 225 -16.00 -14.05 -11.29
CA ILE A 225 -14.72 -14.44 -10.73
C ILE A 225 -14.61 -14.00 -9.27
N TYR A 226 -13.78 -14.72 -8.53
CA TYR A 226 -13.47 -14.45 -7.13
C TYR A 226 -12.08 -13.80 -7.04
N GLY A 227 -11.98 -12.78 -6.18
CA GLY A 227 -10.72 -12.09 -5.92
C GLY A 227 -9.77 -12.93 -5.06
N ARG A 228 -8.57 -12.40 -4.83
CA ARG A 228 -7.57 -13.07 -3.97
C ARG A 228 -7.96 -13.01 -2.48
N GLU A 229 -7.85 -14.14 -1.80
CA GLU A 229 -8.10 -14.25 -0.36
C GLU A 229 -6.92 -13.73 0.46
N LYS A 230 -7.20 -12.89 1.46
CA LYS A 230 -6.18 -12.32 2.37
C LYS A 230 -5.80 -13.31 3.48
N GLU A 231 -6.63 -14.30 3.72
CA GLU A 231 -6.51 -15.32 4.75
C GLU A 231 -5.22 -16.15 4.56
N GLU A 232 -4.81 -16.37 3.30
CA GLU A 232 -3.56 -17.06 2.95
C GLU A 232 -2.31 -16.39 3.57
N TYR A 233 -2.38 -15.10 3.86
CA TYR A 233 -1.25 -14.34 4.40
C TYR A 233 -1.12 -14.41 5.93
N ASN A 234 -2.14 -14.87 6.66
CA ASN A 234 -2.11 -14.95 8.13
C ASN A 234 -1.70 -13.61 8.80
N PHE A 235 -2.14 -12.48 8.23
CA PHE A 235 -1.78 -11.14 8.73
C PHE A 235 -2.14 -10.92 10.21
N PRO A 236 -3.31 -11.35 10.73
CA PRO A 236 -3.66 -11.12 12.14
C PRO A 236 -2.64 -11.72 13.12
N GLU A 237 -2.19 -12.95 12.88
CA GLU A 237 -1.23 -13.66 13.72
C GLU A 237 0.16 -13.03 13.63
N LYS A 238 0.61 -12.72 12.40
CA LYS A 238 1.90 -12.06 12.13
C LYS A 238 1.95 -10.65 12.72
N PHE A 239 0.85 -9.91 12.61
CA PHE A 239 0.68 -8.59 13.22
C PHE A 239 0.85 -8.68 14.74
N LYS A 240 0.20 -9.66 15.39
CA LYS A 240 0.30 -9.85 16.84
C LYS A 240 1.75 -10.08 17.27
N ILE A 241 2.49 -10.95 16.57
CA ILE A 241 3.91 -11.23 16.85
C ILE A 241 4.75 -9.95 16.74
N ALA A 242 4.59 -9.18 15.66
CA ALA A 242 5.34 -7.94 15.47
C ALA A 242 5.01 -6.88 16.56
N VAL A 243 3.73 -6.76 16.95
CA VAL A 243 3.28 -5.82 17.99
C VAL A 243 3.80 -6.23 19.36
N ASP A 244 3.76 -7.52 19.70
CA ASP A 244 4.26 -7.99 21.00
C ASP A 244 5.78 -7.82 21.10
N LYS A 245 6.52 -8.08 20.02
CA LYS A 245 7.96 -7.81 19.98
C LYS A 245 8.27 -6.31 20.10
N LEU A 246 7.48 -5.46 19.46
CA LEU A 246 7.61 -4.00 19.58
C LEU A 246 7.40 -3.53 21.03
N LYS A 247 6.39 -4.07 21.73
CA LYS A 247 6.13 -3.75 23.14
C LYS A 247 7.29 -4.18 24.04
N GLU A 248 7.86 -5.36 23.79
CA GLU A 248 9.02 -5.89 24.52
C GLU A 248 10.21 -4.93 24.43
N ILE A 249 10.58 -4.53 23.21
CA ILE A 249 11.73 -3.62 22.95
C ILE A 249 11.50 -2.25 23.58
N ILE A 250 10.29 -1.68 23.45
CA ILE A 250 9.98 -0.38 24.09
C ILE A 250 10.07 -0.49 25.62
N SER A 251 9.64 -1.62 26.18
CA SER A 251 9.65 -1.84 27.63
C SER A 251 11.07 -2.03 28.18
N SER A 252 11.97 -2.70 27.44
CA SER A 252 13.36 -2.87 27.87
C SER A 252 14.11 -1.53 27.88
N ILE A 253 13.90 -0.69 26.86
CA ILE A 253 14.52 0.66 26.79
C ILE A 253 14.05 1.54 27.95
N ARG A 254 12.75 1.51 28.30
CA ARG A 254 12.20 2.34 29.39
C ARG A 254 12.67 1.96 30.79
N LYS A 255 13.17 0.74 30.96
CA LYS A 255 13.69 0.21 32.24
C LYS A 255 15.20 0.40 32.38
N SER A 256 15.88 0.77 31.31
CA SER A 256 17.33 1.04 31.24
C SER A 256 17.59 2.52 31.50
#